data_AF-A0A5S5BB98-F1
#
_entry.id   AF-A0A5S5BB98-F1
#
_cell.length_a   1.000
_cell.length_b   1.000
_cell.length_c   1.000
_cell.angle_alpha   90.00
_cell.angle_beta   90.00
_cell.angle_gamma   90.00
#
_symmetry.space_group_name_H-M   'P 1'
#
loop_
_entity.id
_entity.type
_entity.pdbx_description
1 polymer ?
#
loop_
_entity_poly.entity_id
_entity_poly.type
_entity_poly.pdbx_seq_one_letter_code
_entity_poly.pdbx_strand_id
1 'polypeptide(L)'
;MPRRCRRSRPRNELRMGCSRHVEGACAPDLDWSAEAEKVFPTLSISPIAGRPEKTAIVLGAAAMRYLCLVYLNEDAVAALPAGIHAELDAECREYHAQLRRSGELIVAEALQPVLSATTLRRQGDRLLLRDGPVRDGSEQPAAIYLFETQDLNDAIRLAARLPAARLGSVDVRELGARAPP
;
A
#
# COMPACT_ATOMS: atom_id res chain seq x y z
N MET A 1 15.77 -50.30 -37.98
CA MET A 1 16.62 -49.98 -36.81
C MET A 1 17.93 -49.41 -37.34
N PRO A 2 18.61 -48.41 -36.73
CA PRO A 2 18.48 -47.83 -35.38
C PRO A 2 17.97 -46.35 -35.42
N ARG A 3 17.17 -45.80 -34.49
CA ARG A 3 17.33 -45.45 -33.04
C ARG A 3 18.31 -44.31 -32.73
N ARG A 4 17.71 -43.25 -32.14
CA ARG A 4 18.24 -42.25 -31.16
C ARG A 4 19.18 -41.17 -31.74
N CYS A 5 19.09 -39.91 -31.31
CA CYS A 5 19.32 -39.54 -29.92
C CYS A 5 18.71 -38.17 -29.54
N ARG A 6 17.89 -38.16 -28.47
CA ARG A 6 17.70 -36.97 -27.62
C ARG A 6 19.06 -36.58 -27.06
N ARG A 7 19.50 -35.34 -27.27
CA ARG A 7 20.48 -34.70 -26.39
C ARG A 7 19.87 -33.43 -25.83
N SER A 8 19.32 -33.59 -24.64
CA SER A 8 19.21 -32.58 -23.60
C SER A 8 20.44 -31.67 -23.59
N ARG A 9 20.23 -30.37 -23.73
CA ARG A 9 21.23 -29.38 -23.31
C ARG A 9 21.05 -29.09 -21.82
N PRO A 10 22.17 -28.98 -21.08
CA PRO A 10 22.19 -29.14 -19.64
C PRO A 10 21.77 -27.87 -18.89
N ARG A 11 21.23 -28.07 -17.68
CA ARG A 11 21.30 -27.14 -16.55
C ARG A 11 22.72 -26.59 -16.49
N ASN A 12 22.89 -25.28 -16.67
CA ASN A 12 24.13 -24.63 -16.28
C ASN A 12 23.86 -23.95 -14.93
N GLU A 13 24.40 -24.61 -13.92
CA GLU A 13 24.58 -24.07 -12.58
C GLU A 13 25.53 -22.88 -12.60
N LEU A 14 25.33 -22.03 -11.61
CA LEU A 14 25.99 -20.77 -11.35
C LEU A 14 27.52 -20.82 -11.45
N ARG A 15 28.11 -19.78 -12.05
CA ARG A 15 29.40 -19.26 -11.59
C ARG A 15 29.35 -17.74 -11.51
N MET A 16 29.48 -17.27 -10.26
CA MET A 16 29.73 -15.89 -9.88
C MET A 16 30.89 -15.30 -10.68
N GLY A 17 30.63 -14.16 -11.31
CA GLY A 17 31.62 -13.24 -11.85
C GLY A 17 31.27 -11.85 -11.36
N CYS A 18 31.76 -11.51 -10.18
CA CYS A 18 31.71 -10.17 -9.60
C CYS A 18 32.56 -9.22 -10.45
N SER A 19 31.99 -8.09 -10.89
CA SER A 19 32.60 -6.74 -10.96
C SER A 19 32.02 -5.88 -12.10
N ARG A 20 31.04 -5.03 -11.74
CA ARG A 20 31.07 -3.60 -12.09
C ARG A 20 30.10 -2.85 -11.18
N HIS A 21 30.69 -2.09 -10.26
CA HIS A 21 30.02 -1.13 -9.39
C HIS A 21 29.29 -0.08 -10.25
N VAL A 22 28.03 0.15 -9.94
CA VAL A 22 27.37 1.44 -10.15
C VAL A 22 26.97 1.90 -8.75
N GLU A 23 27.82 2.72 -8.16
CA GLU A 23 27.49 3.46 -6.94
C GLU A 23 26.46 4.54 -7.31
N GLY A 24 25.21 4.29 -6.94
CA GLY A 24 24.12 5.24 -6.94
C GLY A 24 23.24 4.90 -5.76
N ALA A 25 23.30 5.73 -4.72
CA ALA A 25 22.77 5.49 -3.38
C ALA A 25 21.38 4.82 -3.36
N CYS A 26 21.35 3.57 -2.89
CA CYS A 26 20.21 3.09 -2.11
C CYS A 26 20.15 3.94 -0.84
N ALA A 27 19.00 4.51 -0.52
CA ALA A 27 18.68 4.89 0.84
C ALA A 27 17.99 3.68 1.50
N PRO A 28 18.68 2.86 2.31
CA PRO A 28 18.01 2.04 3.31
C PRO A 28 17.72 2.92 4.54
N ASP A 29 16.83 2.44 5.41
CA ASP A 29 16.60 2.93 6.78
C ASP A 29 15.47 3.95 6.98
N LEU A 30 14.26 3.60 6.55
CA LEU A 30 13.05 4.02 7.27
C LEU A 30 12.24 2.77 7.65
N ASP A 31 12.62 2.17 8.77
CA ASP A 31 11.80 1.17 9.48
C ASP A 31 10.62 1.91 10.15
N TRP A 32 9.49 1.97 9.46
CA TRP A 32 8.24 2.60 9.96
C TRP A 32 7.49 1.73 10.98
N SER A 33 8.01 0.56 11.34
CA SER A 33 7.32 -0.44 12.17
C SER A 33 7.47 -0.21 13.69
N ALA A 34 8.33 0.73 14.14
CA ALA A 34 8.83 0.75 15.52
C ALA A 34 8.18 1.75 16.49
N GLU A 35 7.23 2.60 16.07
CA GLU A 35 6.66 3.66 16.94
C GLU A 35 5.18 3.47 17.33
N ALA A 36 4.58 2.33 17.01
CA ALA A 36 3.17 2.07 17.33
C ALA A 36 2.89 1.59 18.78
N GLU A 37 3.90 1.37 19.62
CA GLU A 37 3.72 0.61 20.87
C GLU A 37 3.82 1.40 22.19
N LYS A 38 3.79 2.75 22.18
CA LYS A 38 4.05 3.55 23.40
C LYS A 38 3.06 4.67 23.72
N VAL A 39 1.75 4.51 23.51
CA VAL A 39 0.77 5.39 24.18
C VAL A 39 -0.53 4.64 24.52
N PHE A 40 -0.52 3.85 25.59
CA PHE A 40 -1.76 3.50 26.29
C PHE A 40 -1.59 3.79 27.79
N PRO A 41 -2.08 4.93 28.32
CA PRO A 41 -2.25 5.05 29.75
C PRO A 41 -3.41 4.14 30.17
N THR A 42 -3.13 3.24 31.11
CA THR A 42 -4.14 2.43 31.81
C THR A 42 -4.95 3.37 32.70
N LEU A 43 -6.07 3.90 32.19
CA LEU A 43 -7.02 4.65 33.02
C LEU A 43 -7.87 3.66 33.80
N SER A 44 -7.53 3.48 35.08
CA SER A 44 -8.41 2.88 36.08
C SER A 44 -9.54 3.87 36.39
N ILE A 45 -10.74 3.58 35.91
CA ILE A 45 -11.95 4.33 36.26
C ILE A 45 -12.60 3.62 37.45
N SER A 46 -12.59 4.27 38.62
CA SER A 46 -13.42 3.86 39.75
C SER A 46 -14.85 4.41 39.58
N PRO A 47 -15.91 3.65 39.88
CA PRO A 47 -17.28 4.10 39.65
C PRO A 47 -17.70 5.15 40.69
N ILE A 48 -18.14 6.31 40.21
CA ILE A 48 -18.90 7.28 41.01
C ILE A 48 -20.37 6.88 40.94
N ALA A 49 -20.98 6.65 42.10
CA ALA A 49 -22.38 6.27 42.22
C ALA A 49 -23.32 7.46 41.93
N GLY A 50 -24.28 7.24 41.03
CA GLY A 50 -25.59 7.90 41.07
C GLY A 50 -25.88 9.02 40.07
N ARG A 51 -26.29 8.65 38.84
CA ARG A 51 -27.39 9.28 38.07
C ARG A 51 -27.64 8.50 36.77
N PRO A 52 -28.89 8.12 36.42
CA PRO A 52 -29.17 7.54 35.10
C PRO A 52 -29.41 8.69 34.12
N GLU A 53 -28.35 9.26 33.55
CA GLU A 53 -28.51 10.01 32.31
C GLU A 53 -28.50 9.00 31.17
N LYS A 54 -29.57 9.03 30.37
CA LYS A 54 -29.75 8.21 29.18
C LYS A 54 -28.53 8.41 28.27
N THR A 55 -27.53 7.55 28.41
CA THR A 55 -26.53 7.32 27.39
C THR A 55 -27.28 6.70 26.24
N ALA A 56 -27.75 7.53 25.31
CA ALA A 56 -28.09 7.05 23.99
C ALA A 56 -26.82 6.41 23.45
N ILE A 57 -26.79 5.08 23.41
CA ILE A 57 -25.82 4.35 22.63
C ILE A 57 -26.09 4.82 21.21
N VAL A 58 -25.25 5.71 20.69
CA VAL A 58 -25.20 5.95 19.26
C VAL A 58 -24.74 4.61 18.71
N LEU A 59 -25.70 3.79 18.27
CA LEU A 59 -25.44 2.70 17.36
C LEU A 59 -24.87 3.39 16.12
N GLY A 60 -23.55 3.58 16.12
CA GLY A 60 -22.84 4.23 15.03
C GLY A 60 -23.30 3.57 13.74
N ALA A 61 -23.73 4.39 12.78
CA ALA A 61 -23.91 3.91 11.42
C ALA A 61 -22.67 3.08 11.07
N ALA A 62 -22.88 1.86 10.56
CA ALA A 62 -21.79 0.94 10.30
C ALA A 62 -20.77 1.65 9.38
N ALA A 63 -19.59 1.94 9.91
CA ALA A 63 -18.55 2.57 9.12
C ALA A 63 -18.10 1.56 8.06
N MET A 64 -18.05 2.03 6.82
CA MET A 64 -17.70 1.25 5.65
C MET A 64 -16.23 1.46 5.32
N ARG A 65 -15.60 0.44 4.74
CA ARG A 65 -14.18 0.47 4.43
C ARG A 65 -13.95 0.64 2.94
N TYR A 66 -13.04 1.53 2.59
CA TYR A 66 -12.74 1.86 1.21
C TYR A 66 -11.25 1.71 0.95
N LEU A 67 -10.90 0.84 0.01
CA LEU A 67 -9.56 0.76 -0.55
C LEU A 67 -9.41 1.84 -1.61
N CYS A 68 -8.40 2.69 -1.46
CA CYS A 68 -7.97 3.62 -2.48
C CYS A 68 -6.63 3.16 -3.05
N LEU A 69 -6.61 2.83 -4.34
CA LEU A 69 -5.41 2.43 -5.05
C LEU A 69 -4.93 3.61 -5.90
N VAL A 70 -3.75 4.15 -5.57
CA VAL A 70 -3.15 5.28 -6.28
C VAL A 70 -2.34 4.73 -7.44
N TYR A 71 -2.61 5.22 -8.64
CA TYR A 71 -1.89 4.90 -9.85
C TYR A 71 -1.09 6.12 -10.31
N LEU A 72 0.21 5.94 -10.51
CA LEU A 72 1.11 6.99 -10.96
C LEU A 72 1.93 6.51 -12.15
N ASN A 73 2.41 7.47 -12.94
CA ASN A 73 3.49 7.21 -13.88
C ASN A 73 4.83 7.34 -13.17
N GLU A 74 5.47 6.21 -12.88
CA GLU A 74 6.73 6.16 -12.12
C GLU A 74 7.85 6.96 -12.79
N ASP A 75 7.96 6.93 -14.12
CA ASP A 75 8.98 7.68 -14.85
C ASP A 75 8.74 9.20 -14.75
N ALA A 76 7.47 9.62 -14.87
CA ALA A 76 7.10 11.02 -14.75
C ALA A 76 7.31 11.54 -13.32
N VAL A 77 7.01 10.72 -12.32
CA VAL A 77 7.26 11.03 -10.91
C VAL A 77 8.76 11.12 -10.64
N ALA A 78 9.56 10.17 -11.11
CA ALA A 78 11.01 10.17 -10.93
C ALA A 78 11.72 11.34 -11.63
N ALA A 79 11.11 11.90 -12.67
CA ALA A 79 11.63 13.07 -13.38
C ALA A 79 11.32 14.41 -12.68
N LEU A 80 10.55 14.41 -11.58
CA LEU A 80 10.26 15.63 -10.85
C LEU A 80 11.52 16.20 -10.17
N PRO A 81 11.61 17.53 -10.01
CA PRO A 81 12.69 18.13 -9.24
C PRO A 81 12.67 17.64 -7.79
N ALA A 82 13.86 17.44 -7.19
CA ALA A 82 13.99 16.96 -5.81
C ALA A 82 13.22 17.82 -4.77
N GLY A 83 13.11 19.14 -5.00
CA GLY A 83 12.30 20.02 -4.15
C GLY A 83 10.82 19.65 -4.16
N ILE A 84 10.27 19.28 -5.32
CA ILE A 84 8.88 18.86 -5.46
C ILE A 84 8.64 17.52 -4.76
N HIS A 85 9.58 16.57 -4.85
CA HIS A 85 9.51 15.33 -4.07
C HIS A 85 9.42 15.59 -2.57
N ALA A 86 10.32 16.44 -2.04
CA ALA A 86 10.35 16.76 -0.63
C ALA A 86 9.06 17.46 -0.14
N GLU A 87 8.49 18.35 -0.96
CA GLU A 87 7.21 18.99 -0.69
C GLU A 87 6.06 17.99 -0.66
N LEU A 88 5.95 17.11 -1.66
CA LEU A 88 4.94 16.05 -1.71
C LEU A 88 5.03 15.12 -0.49
N ASP A 89 6.24 14.72 -0.12
CA ASP A 89 6.45 13.86 1.05
C ASP A 89 6.03 14.55 2.36
N ALA A 90 6.32 15.85 2.49
CA ALA A 90 5.90 16.64 3.64
C ALA A 90 4.37 16.78 3.72
N GLU A 91 3.72 17.10 2.59
CA GLU A 91 2.27 17.16 2.51
C GLU A 91 1.61 15.81 2.83
N CYS A 92 2.17 14.70 2.32
CA CYS A 92 1.69 13.36 2.61
C CYS A 92 1.78 13.07 4.11
N ARG A 93 2.93 13.33 4.75
CA ARG A 93 3.11 13.11 6.19
C ARG A 93 2.10 13.90 7.02
N GLU A 94 1.92 15.17 6.73
CA GLU A 94 0.97 16.02 7.46
C GLU A 94 -0.47 15.54 7.27
N TYR A 95 -0.87 15.22 6.04
CA TYR A 95 -2.22 14.76 5.76
C TYR A 95 -2.50 13.39 6.39
N HIS A 96 -1.54 12.46 6.34
CA HIS A 96 -1.68 11.17 7.04
C HIS A 96 -1.83 11.37 8.55
N ALA A 97 -1.07 12.29 9.16
CA ALA A 97 -1.20 12.61 10.58
C ALA A 97 -2.60 13.15 10.92
N GLN A 98 -3.20 13.96 10.05
CA GLN A 98 -4.57 14.44 10.20
C GLN A 98 -5.58 13.30 10.15
N LEU A 99 -5.47 12.41 9.16
CA LEU A 99 -6.39 11.28 8.99
C LEU A 99 -6.27 10.22 10.10
N ARG A 100 -5.07 10.02 10.64
CA ARG A 100 -4.87 9.17 11.82
C ARG A 100 -5.53 9.76 13.06
N ARG A 101 -5.45 11.09 13.23
CA ARG A 101 -6.11 11.80 14.34
C ARG A 101 -7.63 11.78 14.25
N SER A 102 -8.20 11.82 13.04
CA SER A 102 -9.66 11.68 12.84
C SER A 102 -10.16 10.24 12.95
N GLY A 103 -9.27 9.26 12.87
CA GLY A 103 -9.62 7.83 12.88
C GLY A 103 -10.10 7.30 11.53
N GLU A 104 -9.99 8.11 10.47
CA GLU A 104 -10.46 7.76 9.13
C GLU A 104 -9.44 6.91 8.36
N LEU A 105 -8.15 6.93 8.74
CA LEU A 105 -7.08 6.16 8.10
C LEU A 105 -6.75 4.88 8.87
N ILE A 106 -6.94 3.74 8.21
CA ILE A 106 -6.52 2.41 8.71
C ILE A 106 -5.12 2.06 8.20
N VAL A 107 -4.85 2.22 6.90
CA VAL A 107 -3.57 1.89 6.24
C VAL A 107 -3.21 2.97 5.23
N ALA A 108 -1.95 3.39 5.18
CA ALA A 108 -1.39 4.20 4.10
C ALA A 108 0.03 3.71 3.82
N GLU A 109 0.26 3.08 2.67
CA GLU A 109 1.56 2.51 2.33
C GLU A 109 1.91 2.78 0.87
N ALA A 110 3.15 3.20 0.63
CA ALA A 110 3.72 3.27 -0.72
C ALA A 110 4.16 1.86 -1.16
N LEU A 111 3.92 1.54 -2.42
CA LEU A 111 4.42 0.32 -3.03
C LEU A 111 5.86 0.53 -3.50
N GLN A 112 6.63 -0.55 -3.51
CA GLN A 112 7.93 -0.55 -4.18
C GLN A 112 7.74 -0.40 -5.70
N PRO A 113 8.78 0.10 -6.43
CA PRO A 113 8.69 0.32 -7.86
C PRO A 113 8.17 -0.90 -8.63
N VAL A 114 7.41 -0.68 -9.70
CA VAL A 114 6.74 -1.75 -10.46
C VAL A 114 7.72 -2.83 -10.95
N LEU A 115 8.97 -2.47 -11.18
CA LEU A 115 10.04 -3.39 -11.60
C LEU A 115 10.39 -4.44 -10.53
N SER A 116 10.09 -4.20 -9.25
CA SER A 116 10.26 -5.21 -8.19
C SER A 116 9.08 -6.18 -8.08
N ALA A 117 8.01 -5.99 -8.86
CA ALA A 117 6.85 -6.86 -8.80
C ALA A 117 7.18 -8.27 -9.31
N THR A 118 6.53 -9.28 -8.74
CA THR A 118 6.50 -10.64 -9.28
C THR A 118 5.06 -11.04 -9.49
N THR A 119 4.70 -11.31 -10.74
CA THR A 119 3.38 -11.78 -11.13
C THR A 119 3.34 -13.29 -11.16
N LEU A 120 2.25 -13.85 -10.61
CA LEU A 120 2.00 -15.28 -10.54
C LEU A 120 0.70 -15.62 -11.28
N ARG A 121 0.72 -16.65 -12.14
CA ARG A 121 -0.47 -17.16 -12.83
C ARG A 121 -0.53 -18.68 -12.77
N ARG A 122 -1.69 -19.22 -12.37
CA ARG A 122 -1.96 -20.65 -12.38
C ARG A 122 -2.44 -21.10 -13.76
N GLN A 123 -1.90 -22.22 -14.25
CA GLN A 123 -2.32 -22.87 -15.49
C GLN A 123 -2.47 -24.38 -15.23
N GLY A 124 -3.69 -24.81 -14.93
CA GLY A 124 -3.95 -26.17 -14.43
C GLY A 124 -3.20 -26.40 -13.12
N ASP A 125 -2.38 -27.46 -13.08
CA ASP A 125 -1.55 -27.80 -11.91
C ASP A 125 -0.19 -27.10 -11.89
N ARG A 126 0.09 -26.22 -12.87
CA ARG A 126 1.35 -25.48 -12.96
C ARG A 126 1.21 -24.06 -12.43
N LEU A 127 2.29 -23.58 -11.83
CA LEU A 127 2.48 -22.20 -11.44
C LEU A 127 3.48 -21.53 -12.39
N LEU A 128 3.09 -20.42 -12.99
CA LEU A 128 3.95 -19.59 -13.81
C LEU A 128 4.27 -18.31 -13.03
N LEU A 129 5.56 -18.00 -12.90
CA LEU A 129 6.05 -16.76 -12.31
C LEU A 129 6.67 -15.89 -13.41
N ARG A 130 6.44 -14.59 -13.33
CA ARG A 130 7.01 -13.59 -14.24
C ARG A 130 7.43 -12.37 -13.42
N ASP A 131 8.62 -11.86 -13.69
CA ASP A 131 9.06 -10.59 -13.14
C ASP A 131 8.33 -9.42 -13.82
N GLY A 132 7.91 -8.44 -13.03
CA GLY A 132 7.14 -7.29 -13.45
C GLY A 132 5.62 -7.41 -13.22
N PRO A 133 4.86 -6.37 -13.57
CA PRO A 133 3.44 -6.25 -13.27
C PRO A 133 2.57 -7.18 -14.12
N VAL A 134 1.31 -7.34 -13.69
CA VAL A 134 0.31 -8.12 -14.42
C VAL A 134 0.04 -7.52 -15.80
N ARG A 135 0.04 -6.19 -15.89
CA ARG A 135 -0.26 -5.45 -17.11
C ARG A 135 0.76 -4.35 -17.32
N ASP A 136 1.32 -4.31 -18.52
CA ASP A 136 2.17 -3.21 -18.95
C ASP A 136 1.30 -1.94 -19.13
N GLY A 137 1.80 -0.81 -18.66
CA GLY A 137 1.07 0.45 -18.65
C GLY A 137 1.93 1.57 -18.10
N SER A 138 1.68 2.79 -18.57
CA SER A 138 2.38 3.98 -18.07
C SER A 138 1.95 4.36 -16.66
N GLU A 139 0.74 4.00 -16.25
CA GLU A 139 0.27 4.18 -14.87
C GLU A 139 0.27 2.83 -14.15
N GLN A 140 0.98 2.76 -13.03
CA GLN A 140 1.14 1.56 -12.21
C GLN A 140 0.69 1.85 -10.77
N PRO A 141 0.21 0.83 -10.05
CA PRO A 141 -0.10 0.98 -8.63
C PRO A 141 1.14 1.43 -7.85
N ALA A 142 1.03 2.58 -7.17
CA ALA A 142 2.14 3.21 -6.46
C ALA A 142 1.89 3.35 -4.95
N ALA A 143 0.63 3.37 -4.50
CA ALA A 143 0.30 3.39 -3.08
C ALA A 143 -1.09 2.81 -2.80
N ILE A 144 -1.28 2.31 -1.59
CA ILE A 144 -2.57 1.88 -1.06
C ILE A 144 -2.97 2.76 0.13
N TYR A 145 -4.26 3.07 0.19
CA TYR A 145 -4.90 3.65 1.37
C TYR A 145 -6.13 2.84 1.73
N LEU A 146 -6.34 2.60 3.01
CA LEU A 146 -7.57 2.00 3.51
C LEU A 146 -8.23 3.00 4.45
N PHE A 147 -9.40 3.51 4.04
CA PHE A 147 -10.20 4.42 4.84
C PHE A 147 -11.38 3.71 5.49
N GLU A 148 -11.80 4.20 6.65
CA GLU A 148 -13.06 3.85 7.30
C GLU A 148 -13.93 5.13 7.38
N THR A 149 -15.01 5.17 6.60
CA THR A 149 -15.89 6.35 6.44
C THR A 149 -17.36 5.93 6.45
N GLN A 150 -18.28 6.90 6.48
CA GLN A 150 -19.72 6.58 6.50
C GLN A 150 -20.21 6.05 5.14
N ASP A 151 -19.68 6.60 4.06
CA ASP A 151 -20.05 6.24 2.69
C ASP A 151 -18.92 6.49 1.69
N LEU A 152 -19.20 6.15 0.42
CA LEU A 152 -18.28 6.33 -0.70
C LEU A 152 -17.95 7.81 -0.97
N ASN A 153 -18.89 8.73 -0.74
CA ASN A 153 -18.64 10.15 -0.99
C ASN A 153 -17.62 10.71 0.00
N ASP A 154 -17.70 10.30 1.26
CA ASP A 154 -16.70 10.64 2.27
C ASP A 154 -15.33 10.06 1.91
N ALA A 155 -15.26 8.80 1.47
CA ALA A 155 -14.00 8.21 1.01
C ALA A 155 -13.42 8.96 -0.20
N ILE A 156 -14.25 9.34 -1.18
CA ILE A 156 -13.83 10.14 -2.34
C ILE A 156 -13.30 11.51 -1.88
N ARG A 157 -13.96 12.16 -0.91
CA ARG A 157 -13.49 13.45 -0.36
C ARG A 157 -12.11 13.33 0.28
N LEU A 158 -11.85 12.25 1.01
CA LEU A 158 -10.54 11.99 1.60
C LEU A 158 -9.48 11.67 0.53
N ALA A 159 -9.82 10.81 -0.43
CA ALA A 159 -8.95 10.39 -1.53
C ALA A 159 -8.56 11.57 -2.44
N ALA A 160 -9.50 12.46 -2.77
CA ALA A 160 -9.27 13.63 -3.62
C ALA A 160 -8.27 14.63 -3.02
N ARG A 161 -8.05 14.58 -1.70
CA ARG A 161 -7.08 15.43 -0.99
C ARG A 161 -5.71 14.78 -0.85
N LEU A 162 -5.53 13.54 -1.28
CA LEU A 162 -4.22 12.89 -1.28
C LEU A 162 -3.27 13.68 -2.20
N PRO A 163 -2.08 14.10 -1.72
CA PRO A 163 -1.11 14.82 -2.55
C PRO A 163 -0.78 14.09 -3.87
N ALA A 164 -0.68 12.77 -3.82
CA ALA A 164 -0.40 11.91 -4.97
C ALA A 164 -1.53 11.89 -6.03
N ALA A 165 -2.77 12.24 -5.67
CA ALA A 165 -3.87 12.35 -6.63
C ALA A 165 -3.64 13.45 -7.68
N ARG A 166 -2.74 14.41 -7.40
CA ARG A 166 -2.33 15.45 -8.36
C ARG A 166 -1.44 14.93 -9.50
N LEU A 167 -0.84 13.74 -9.33
CA LEU A 167 0.18 13.19 -10.23
C LEU A 167 -0.31 12.01 -11.06
N GLY A 168 -1.55 11.57 -10.86
CA GLY A 168 -2.11 10.41 -11.55
C GLY A 168 -3.58 10.22 -11.19
N SER A 169 -3.97 9.00 -10.89
CA SER A 169 -5.36 8.65 -10.61
C SER A 169 -5.51 7.85 -9.31
N VAL A 170 -6.71 7.86 -8.73
CA VAL A 170 -7.04 7.10 -7.52
C VAL A 170 -8.32 6.31 -7.77
N ASP A 171 -8.23 4.98 -7.68
CA ASP A 171 -9.40 4.09 -7.73
C ASP A 171 -9.93 3.89 -6.31
N VAL A 172 -11.16 4.33 -6.04
CA VAL A 172 -11.80 4.26 -4.71
C VAL A 172 -12.88 3.18 -4.74
N ARG A 173 -12.71 2.14 -3.93
CA ARG A 173 -13.58 0.97 -3.95
C ARG A 173 -13.96 0.53 -2.55
N GLU A 174 -15.24 0.29 -2.35
CA GLU A 174 -15.75 -0.34 -1.13
C GLU A 174 -15.19 -1.76 -1.00
N LEU A 175 -14.75 -2.11 0.20
CA LEU A 175 -14.42 -3.49 0.53
C LEU A 175 -15.71 -4.27 0.79
N GLY A 176 -15.78 -5.48 0.24
CA GLY A 176 -16.87 -6.41 0.57
C GLY A 176 -16.90 -6.71 2.07
N ALA A 177 -18.08 -7.10 2.56
CA ALA A 177 -18.28 -7.46 3.96
C ALA A 177 -17.21 -8.47 4.41
N ARG A 178 -16.52 -8.15 5.50
CA ARG A 178 -15.52 -9.04 6.08
C ARG A 178 -16.23 -10.31 6.57
N ALA A 179 -16.00 -11.44 5.90
CA ALA A 179 -16.39 -12.73 6.46
C ALA A 179 -15.72 -12.90 7.83
N PRO A 180 -16.43 -13.33 8.88
CA PRO A 180 -15.80 -13.62 10.15
C PRO A 180 -14.72 -14.72 9.96
N PRO A 181 -13.61 -14.64 10.69
CA PRO A 181 -12.52 -15.61 10.62
C PRO A 181 -12.98 -17.02 11.01
#